data_AF-A0AAU7C8W3-F1
#
_entry.id   AF-A0AAU7C8W3-F1
#
_cell.length_a   1.000
_cell.length_b   1.000
_cell.length_c   1.000
_cell.angle_alpha   90.00
_cell.angle_beta   90.00
_cell.angle_gamma   90.00
#
_symmetry.space_group_name_H-M   'P 1'
#
loop_
_entity.id
_entity.type
_entity.pdbx_description
1 polymer ?
#
loop_
_entity_poly.entity_id
_entity_poly.type
_entity_poly.pdbx_seq_one_letter_code
_entity_poly.pdbx_strand_id
1 'polypeptide(L)'
;MAMISVDTFAVTNPAFCSLVIRAFVEGYITGDPEGSLLPLILLPIPLVLTEETAATFAQTKSSTGLIPWLGRYPEVTVMLGNRIRGSANVSRQALLFGIRQRVLTVLPSGRVIPDADGLMRKPSFSTMSEVGKATSLAKRLGTWCGQVRSAQTILISLGVNR
;
A
#
# COMPACT_ATOMS: atom_id res chain seq x y z
N MET A 1 -28.56 6.57 14.06
CA MET A 1 -27.47 6.08 14.94
C MET A 1 -26.80 4.92 14.22
N ALA A 2 -25.87 5.23 13.31
CA ALA A 2 -25.29 4.22 12.43
C ALA A 2 -24.38 3.31 13.25
N MET A 3 -24.68 2.02 13.24
CA MET A 3 -23.78 0.97 13.69
C MET A 3 -22.54 1.04 12.79
N ILE A 4 -21.52 1.76 13.22
CA ILE A 4 -20.21 1.80 12.55
C ILE A 4 -19.63 0.40 12.75
N SER A 5 -19.81 -0.46 11.75
CA SER A 5 -19.47 -1.89 11.81
C SER A 5 -18.04 -2.08 12.31
N VAL A 6 -17.85 -3.08 13.16
CA VAL A 6 -16.55 -3.56 13.67
C VAL A 6 -15.51 -3.70 12.56
N ASP A 7 -15.94 -3.99 11.32
CA ASP A 7 -15.08 -4.08 10.14
C ASP A 7 -14.38 -2.76 9.77
N THR A 8 -15.05 -1.61 9.91
CA THR A 8 -14.42 -0.31 9.60
C THR A 8 -13.34 0.05 10.62
N PHE A 9 -13.53 -0.30 11.89
CA PHE A 9 -12.53 -0.09 12.96
C PHE A 9 -11.36 -1.08 12.84
N ALA A 10 -11.62 -2.33 12.44
CA ALA A 10 -10.57 -3.33 12.24
C ALA A 10 -9.67 -2.99 11.04
N VAL A 11 -10.24 -2.49 9.94
CA VAL A 11 -9.53 -2.11 8.71
C VAL A 11 -8.78 -0.78 8.84
N THR A 12 -9.15 0.07 9.80
CA THR A 12 -8.45 1.35 10.10
C THR A 12 -7.46 1.28 11.27
N ASN A 13 -7.24 0.10 11.84
CA ASN A 13 -6.25 -0.07 12.91
C ASN A 13 -4.82 0.23 12.38
N PRO A 14 -4.08 1.20 12.97
CA PRO A 14 -2.72 1.54 12.55
C PRO A 14 -1.76 0.36 12.49
N ALA A 15 -1.93 -0.65 13.35
CA ALA A 15 -1.13 -1.87 13.31
C ALA A 15 -1.34 -2.68 12.03
N PHE A 16 -2.59 -2.93 11.67
CA PHE A 16 -2.93 -3.63 10.43
C PHE A 16 -2.50 -2.83 9.20
N CYS A 17 -2.84 -1.53 9.15
CA CYS A 17 -2.43 -0.66 8.06
C CYS A 17 -0.90 -0.57 7.92
N SER A 18 -0.13 -0.65 9.02
CA SER A 18 1.33 -0.68 8.96
C SER A 18 1.86 -1.94 8.27
N LEU A 19 1.19 -3.08 8.44
CA LEU A 19 1.51 -4.32 7.73
C LEU A 19 1.18 -4.23 6.24
N VAL A 20 0.08 -3.56 5.88
CA VAL A 20 -0.28 -3.27 4.48
C VAL A 20 0.80 -2.40 3.82
N ILE A 21 1.22 -1.32 4.50
CA ILE A 21 2.32 -0.47 4.03
C ILE A 21 3.62 -1.27 3.92
N ARG A 22 3.98 -2.07 4.93
CA ARG A 22 5.17 -2.92 4.89
C ARG A 22 5.14 -3.88 3.72
N ALA A 23 4.00 -4.53 3.45
CA ALA A 23 3.87 -5.44 2.32
C ALA A 23 4.06 -4.71 0.98
N PHE A 24 3.50 -3.50 0.84
CA PHE A 24 3.77 -2.65 -0.32
C PHE A 24 5.27 -2.34 -0.46
N VAL A 25 5.94 -1.91 0.60
CA VAL A 25 7.38 -1.61 0.56
C VAL A 25 8.20 -2.86 0.24
N GLU A 26 7.86 -4.02 0.80
CA GLU A 26 8.49 -5.31 0.46
C GLU A 26 8.34 -5.65 -1.04
N GLY A 27 7.19 -5.34 -1.63
CA GLY A 27 6.99 -5.47 -3.07
C GLY A 27 7.83 -4.46 -3.86
N TYR A 28 7.83 -3.20 -3.43
CA TYR A 28 8.51 -2.10 -4.10
C TYR A 28 10.02 -2.36 -4.24
N ILE A 29 10.67 -2.84 -3.18
CA ILE A 29 12.12 -3.11 -3.18
C ILE A 29 12.54 -4.24 -4.13
N THR A 30 11.61 -5.02 -4.67
CA THR A 30 11.93 -6.01 -5.71
C THR A 30 12.25 -5.36 -7.07
N GLY A 31 11.75 -4.15 -7.33
CA GLY A 31 12.05 -3.38 -8.55
C GLY A 31 12.98 -2.19 -8.31
N ASP A 32 12.93 -1.57 -7.13
CA ASP A 32 13.81 -0.47 -6.72
C ASP A 32 14.35 -0.72 -5.29
N PRO A 33 15.53 -1.36 -5.16
CA PRO A 33 16.10 -1.79 -3.87
C PRO A 33 16.39 -0.65 -2.88
N GLU A 34 16.43 0.61 -3.33
CA GLU A 34 16.68 1.75 -2.45
C GLU A 34 15.51 2.04 -1.50
N GLY A 35 14.32 1.48 -1.76
CA GLY A 35 13.12 1.71 -0.95
C GLY A 35 12.16 2.72 -1.56
N SER A 36 10.93 2.74 -1.04
CA SER A 36 9.86 3.60 -1.56
C SER A 36 9.99 5.03 -1.05
N LEU A 37 9.77 6.04 -1.88
CA LEU A 37 9.64 7.42 -1.40
C LEU A 37 8.36 7.61 -0.58
N LEU A 38 8.43 8.46 0.45
CA LEU A 38 7.32 8.75 1.38
C LEU A 38 5.97 9.06 0.70
N PRO A 39 5.88 9.85 -0.39
CA PRO A 39 4.61 10.13 -1.04
C PRO A 39 3.86 8.88 -1.53
N LEU A 40 4.60 7.84 -1.95
CA LEU A 40 4.00 6.60 -2.45
C LEU A 40 3.39 5.73 -1.34
N ILE A 41 3.76 5.98 -0.07
CA ILE A 41 3.20 5.27 1.10
C ILE A 41 1.71 5.57 1.31
N LEU A 42 1.20 6.64 0.69
CA LEU A 42 -0.22 6.99 0.76
C LEU A 42 -1.09 6.17 -0.21
N LEU A 43 -0.49 5.39 -1.11
CA LEU A 43 -1.20 4.63 -2.14
C LEU A 43 -1.83 3.31 -1.65
N PRO A 44 -1.18 2.49 -0.81
CA PRO A 44 -1.66 1.13 -0.52
C PRO A 44 -3.04 1.11 0.13
N ILE A 45 -3.29 1.97 1.12
CA ILE A 45 -4.56 1.97 1.86
C ILE A 45 -5.76 2.24 0.94
N PRO A 46 -5.83 3.38 0.20
CA PRO A 46 -7.00 3.69 -0.63
C PRO A 46 -7.15 2.78 -1.86
N LEU A 47 -6.10 2.06 -2.27
CA LEU A 47 -6.15 1.18 -3.44
C LEU A 47 -6.44 -0.29 -3.05
N VAL A 48 -6.02 -0.72 -1.86
CA VAL A 48 -6.07 -2.13 -1.47
C VAL A 48 -7.19 -2.43 -0.49
N LEU A 49 -7.55 -1.47 0.37
CA LEU A 49 -8.59 -1.68 1.39
C LEU A 49 -9.97 -1.22 0.93
N THR A 50 -10.07 -0.57 -0.23
CA THR A 50 -11.36 -0.24 -0.85
C THR A 50 -11.80 -1.39 -1.74
N GLU A 51 -12.94 -2.01 -1.42
CA GLU A 51 -13.47 -3.21 -2.10
C GLU A 51 -13.49 -3.08 -3.63
N GLU A 52 -14.02 -1.97 -4.15
CA GLU A 52 -14.10 -1.69 -5.59
C GLU A 52 -12.72 -1.75 -6.26
N THR A 53 -11.71 -1.12 -5.66
CA THR A 53 -10.35 -1.11 -6.23
C THR A 53 -9.65 -2.45 -6.00
N ALA A 54 -9.86 -3.09 -4.85
CA ALA A 54 -9.31 -4.42 -4.55
C ALA A 54 -9.80 -5.48 -5.56
N ALA A 55 -11.05 -5.39 -6.01
CA ALA A 55 -11.63 -6.29 -7.00
C ALA A 55 -10.87 -6.25 -8.35
N THR A 56 -10.34 -5.08 -8.74
CA THR A 56 -9.56 -4.93 -10.00
C THR A 56 -8.25 -5.75 -10.00
N PHE A 57 -7.78 -6.20 -8.84
CA PHE A 57 -6.58 -7.05 -8.75
C PHE A 57 -6.86 -8.52 -9.08
N ALA A 58 -8.12 -8.98 -9.12
CA ALA A 58 -8.48 -10.39 -9.21
C ALA A 58 -7.84 -11.09 -10.44
N GLN A 59 -7.79 -10.40 -11.58
CA GLN A 59 -7.23 -10.93 -12.83
C GLN A 59 -5.83 -10.38 -13.14
N THR A 60 -5.02 -10.21 -12.09
CA THR A 60 -3.66 -9.66 -12.21
C THR A 60 -2.62 -10.57 -11.55
N LYS A 61 -1.37 -10.42 -11.95
CA LYS A 61 -0.20 -11.12 -11.39
C LYS A 61 0.94 -10.13 -11.18
N SER A 62 2.01 -10.55 -10.49
CA SER A 62 3.17 -9.68 -10.25
C SER A 62 3.83 -9.17 -11.54
N SER A 63 3.70 -9.91 -12.65
CA SER A 63 4.19 -9.48 -13.97
C SER A 63 3.22 -8.61 -14.78
N THR A 64 2.04 -8.27 -14.26
CA THR A 64 1.11 -7.35 -14.92
C THR A 64 1.71 -5.95 -15.09
N GLY A 65 2.35 -5.40 -14.05
CA GLY A 65 2.87 -4.03 -14.05
C GLY A 65 1.81 -2.96 -13.83
N LEU A 66 2.24 -1.75 -13.48
CA LEU A 66 1.34 -0.65 -13.12
C LEU A 66 0.54 -0.15 -14.33
N ILE A 67 1.24 0.14 -15.43
CA ILE A 67 0.64 0.75 -16.63
C ILE A 67 -0.39 -0.20 -17.29
N PRO A 68 -0.11 -1.50 -17.49
CA PRO A 68 -1.11 -2.42 -18.06
C PRO A 68 -2.30 -2.69 -17.13
N TRP A 69 -2.15 -2.51 -15.81
CA TRP A 69 -3.28 -2.56 -14.88
C TRP A 69 -4.17 -1.33 -15.02
N LEU A 70 -3.59 -0.12 -15.04
CA LEU A 70 -4.33 1.13 -15.23
C LEU A 70 -5.00 1.22 -16.60
N GLY A 71 -4.39 0.66 -17.65
CA GLY A 71 -5.02 0.56 -18.97
C GLY A 71 -6.24 -0.36 -19.01
N ARG A 72 -6.31 -1.36 -18.12
CA ARG A 72 -7.47 -2.27 -17.99
C ARG A 72 -8.56 -1.73 -17.08
N TYR A 73 -8.17 -0.97 -16.05
CA TYR A 73 -9.07 -0.44 -15.03
C TYR A 73 -8.82 1.06 -14.83
N PRO A 74 -9.10 1.91 -15.84
CA PRO A 74 -8.87 3.35 -15.74
C PRO A 74 -9.68 4.03 -14.63
N GLU A 75 -10.83 3.44 -14.25
CA GLU A 75 -11.68 3.88 -13.14
C GLU A 75 -10.94 3.94 -11.80
N VAL A 76 -9.85 3.18 -11.64
CA VAL A 76 -8.97 3.23 -10.46
C VAL A 76 -8.39 4.63 -10.25
N THR A 77 -8.19 5.41 -11.30
CA THR A 77 -7.64 6.77 -11.19
C THR A 77 -8.71 7.81 -10.82
N VAL A 78 -9.98 7.50 -11.04
CA VAL A 78 -11.09 8.42 -10.80
C VAL A 78 -11.16 8.74 -9.30
N MET A 79 -11.12 10.03 -9.00
CA MET A 79 -11.17 10.56 -7.62
C MET A 79 -10.08 9.98 -6.69
N LEU A 80 -9.00 9.43 -7.23
CA LEU A 80 -7.94 8.84 -6.41
C LEU A 80 -7.30 9.87 -5.47
N GLY A 81 -7.13 11.11 -5.92
CA GLY A 81 -6.68 12.21 -5.06
C GLY A 81 -7.58 12.44 -3.84
N ASN A 82 -8.91 12.31 -3.99
CA ASN A 82 -9.84 12.40 -2.86
C ASN A 82 -9.70 11.20 -1.91
N ARG A 83 -9.55 9.99 -2.45
CA ARG A 83 -9.36 8.78 -1.63
C ARG A 83 -8.03 8.79 -0.87
N ILE A 84 -6.96 9.28 -1.50
CA ILE A 84 -5.67 9.54 -0.84
C ILE A 84 -5.86 10.53 0.30
N ARG A 85 -6.52 11.67 0.06
CA ARG A 85 -6.80 12.66 1.12
C ARG A 85 -7.63 12.07 2.27
N GLY A 86 -8.68 11.32 1.96
CA GLY A 86 -9.55 10.68 2.96
C GLY A 86 -8.85 9.62 3.81
N SER A 87 -7.88 8.91 3.23
CA SER A 87 -7.08 7.90 3.95
C SER A 87 -5.76 8.44 4.54
N ALA A 88 -5.40 9.70 4.28
CA ALA A 88 -4.09 10.23 4.62
C ALA A 88 -3.82 10.22 6.14
N ASN A 89 -4.85 10.41 6.98
CA ASN A 89 -4.67 10.35 8.43
C ASN A 89 -4.30 8.92 8.89
N VAL A 90 -5.07 7.92 8.46
CA VAL A 90 -4.79 6.52 8.81
C VAL A 90 -3.46 6.03 8.22
N SER A 91 -3.11 6.44 6.99
CA SER A 91 -1.79 6.13 6.41
C SER A 91 -0.63 6.69 7.25
N ARG A 92 -0.76 7.93 7.74
CA ARG A 92 0.26 8.56 8.59
C ARG A 92 0.37 7.87 9.94
N GLN A 93 -0.76 7.59 10.59
CA GLN A 93 -0.77 6.87 11.86
C GLN A 93 -0.17 5.46 11.72
N ALA A 94 -0.48 4.77 10.63
CA ALA A 94 0.08 3.47 10.30
C ALA A 94 1.59 3.51 10.05
N LEU A 95 2.07 4.52 9.30
CA LEU A 95 3.50 4.74 9.09
C LEU A 95 4.23 5.01 10.41
N LEU A 96 3.71 5.92 11.25
CA LEU A 96 4.29 6.24 12.55
C LEU A 96 4.29 5.03 13.50
N PHE A 97 3.19 4.27 13.52
CA PHE A 97 3.13 3.01 14.27
C PHE A 97 4.20 2.03 13.77
N GLY A 98 4.30 1.84 12.46
CA GLY A 98 5.28 0.94 11.86
C GLY A 98 6.72 1.33 12.16
N ILE A 99 7.04 2.62 12.17
CA ILE A 99 8.36 3.13 12.56
C ILE A 99 8.62 2.86 14.05
N ARG A 100 7.67 3.23 14.93
CA ARG A 100 7.82 3.06 16.38
C ARG A 100 7.96 1.59 16.79
N GLN A 101 7.26 0.70 16.08
CA GLN A 101 7.33 -0.74 16.29
C GLN A 101 8.44 -1.42 15.48
N ARG A 102 9.30 -0.68 14.77
CA ARG A 102 10.42 -1.24 13.99
C ARG A 102 9.97 -2.28 12.93
N VAL A 103 8.82 -2.01 12.34
CA VAL A 103 8.21 -2.74 11.20
C VAL A 103 8.60 -2.06 9.88
N LEU A 104 8.86 -0.75 9.93
CA LEU A 104 9.32 0.09 8.83
C LEU A 104 10.43 1.00 9.34
N THR A 105 11.35 1.40 8.47
CA THR A 105 12.33 2.47 8.75
C THR A 105 12.30 3.51 7.64
N VAL A 106 12.44 4.77 8.02
CA VAL A 106 12.67 5.88 7.09
C VAL A 106 14.15 6.23 7.15
N LEU A 107 14.83 6.08 6.01
CA LEU A 107 16.23 6.41 5.84
C LEU A 107 16.42 7.94 5.79
N PRO A 108 17.64 8.46 6.07
CA PRO A 108 17.95 9.89 5.91
C PRO A 108 17.64 10.45 4.51
N SER A 109 17.61 9.61 3.49
CA SER A 109 17.21 9.95 2.11
C SER A 109 15.70 10.18 1.93
N GLY A 110 14.89 9.98 2.97
CA GLY A 110 13.42 10.02 2.89
C GLY A 110 12.80 8.80 2.24
N ARG A 111 13.59 7.74 2.00
CA ARG A 111 13.12 6.44 1.51
C ARG A 111 12.67 5.56 2.67
N VAL A 112 11.65 4.76 2.41
CA VAL A 112 11.06 3.83 3.36
C VAL A 112 11.45 2.40 2.97
N ILE A 113 11.96 1.66 3.93
CA ILE A 113 12.34 0.25 3.79
C ILE A 113 11.64 -0.59 4.87
N PRO A 114 11.49 -1.91 4.67
CA PRO A 114 11.01 -2.80 5.72
C PRO A 114 12.04 -2.86 6.85
N ASP A 115 11.58 -2.79 8.10
CA ASP A 115 12.39 -3.13 9.27
C ASP A 115 11.87 -4.46 9.82
N ALA A 116 12.79 -5.36 10.15
CA ALA A 116 12.49 -6.68 10.67
C ALA A 116 12.78 -6.80 12.18
N ASP A 117 13.51 -5.85 12.76
CA ASP A 117 13.94 -5.90 14.17
C ASP A 117 12.75 -5.84 15.13
N GLY A 118 11.64 -5.25 14.71
CA GLY A 118 10.41 -5.17 15.49
C GLY A 118 9.50 -6.40 15.41
N LEU A 119 9.80 -7.33 14.52
CA LEU A 119 8.95 -8.48 14.24
C LEU A 119 9.59 -9.75 14.83
N MET A 120 8.98 -10.29 15.89
CA MET A 120 9.43 -11.56 16.48
C MET A 120 9.46 -12.71 15.46
N ARG A 121 8.57 -12.67 14.47
CA ARG A 121 8.52 -13.59 13.33
C ARG A 121 8.08 -12.84 12.08
N LYS A 122 8.50 -13.35 10.91
CA LYS A 122 7.99 -12.85 9.64
C LYS A 122 6.46 -13.04 9.61
N PRO A 123 5.67 -11.99 9.38
CA PRO A 123 4.23 -12.10 9.33
C PRO A 123 3.82 -13.07 8.22
N SER A 124 3.10 -14.12 8.59
CA SER A 124 2.55 -15.10 7.67
C SER A 124 1.05 -15.18 7.92
N PHE A 125 0.27 -14.69 6.98
CA PHE A 125 -1.18 -14.72 7.02
C PHE A 125 -1.69 -15.60 5.89
N SER A 126 -2.71 -16.41 6.19
CA SER A 126 -3.42 -17.15 5.14
C SER A 126 -3.98 -16.17 4.11
N THR A 127 -3.80 -16.44 2.82
CA THR A 127 -4.40 -15.63 1.74
C THR A 127 -5.93 -15.66 1.75
N MET A 128 -6.54 -16.55 2.53
CA MET A 128 -7.99 -16.58 2.75
C MET A 128 -8.44 -15.58 3.81
N SER A 129 -7.56 -15.13 4.71
CA SER A 129 -7.89 -14.09 5.69
C SER A 129 -7.88 -12.71 5.05
N GLU A 130 -8.67 -11.80 5.59
CA GLU A 130 -8.72 -10.40 5.12
C GLU A 130 -7.34 -9.73 5.16
N VAL A 131 -6.60 -9.95 6.25
CA VAL A 131 -5.22 -9.45 6.42
C VAL A 131 -4.30 -10.02 5.35
N GLY A 132 -4.39 -11.32 5.06
CA GLY A 132 -3.57 -11.97 4.04
C GLY A 132 -3.91 -11.51 2.62
N LYS A 133 -5.19 -11.28 2.32
CA LYS A 133 -5.62 -10.68 1.04
C LYS A 133 -5.05 -9.29 0.87
N ALA A 134 -5.27 -8.40 1.84
CA ALA A 134 -4.81 -7.02 1.78
C ALA A 134 -3.28 -6.93 1.66
N THR A 135 -2.52 -7.65 2.48
CA THR A 135 -1.05 -7.66 2.39
C THR A 135 -0.55 -8.23 1.07
N SER A 136 -1.20 -9.26 0.52
CA SER A 136 -0.84 -9.82 -0.80
C SER A 136 -1.08 -8.83 -1.94
N LEU A 137 -2.21 -8.13 -1.93
CA LEU A 137 -2.52 -7.09 -2.92
C LEU A 137 -1.58 -5.89 -2.82
N ALA A 138 -1.30 -5.43 -1.59
CA ALA A 138 -0.35 -4.35 -1.35
C ALA A 138 1.05 -4.70 -1.85
N LYS A 139 1.52 -5.92 -1.60
CA LYS A 139 2.80 -6.40 -2.14
C LYS A 139 2.83 -6.45 -3.66
N ARG A 140 1.72 -6.85 -4.29
CA ARG A 140 1.60 -6.84 -5.76
C ARG A 140 1.67 -5.42 -6.31
N LEU A 141 0.90 -4.50 -5.74
CA LEU A 141 0.94 -3.07 -6.08
C LEU A 141 2.36 -2.50 -5.91
N GLY A 142 3.02 -2.84 -4.79
CA GLY A 142 4.40 -2.46 -4.52
C GLY A 142 5.35 -2.93 -5.62
N THR A 143 5.25 -4.20 -6.01
CA THR A 143 6.06 -4.80 -7.09
C THR A 143 5.91 -4.00 -8.39
N TRP A 144 4.67 -3.66 -8.76
CA TRP A 144 4.40 -2.88 -9.96
C TRP A 144 4.96 -1.45 -9.89
N CYS A 145 4.81 -0.79 -8.75
CA CYS A 145 5.36 0.54 -8.53
C CYS A 145 6.90 0.53 -8.57
N GLY A 146 7.53 -0.43 -7.91
CA GLY A 146 8.99 -0.58 -7.89
C GLY A 146 9.60 -0.78 -9.28
N GLN A 147 8.90 -1.50 -10.16
CA GLN A 147 9.33 -1.70 -11.56
C GLN A 147 9.38 -0.40 -12.38
N VAL A 148 8.60 0.62 -12.03
CA VAL A 148 8.59 1.92 -12.73
C VAL A 148 9.82 2.76 -12.38
N ARG A 149 10.41 2.57 -11.18
CA ARG A 149 11.62 3.24 -10.70
C ARG A 149 11.58 4.79 -10.73
N SER A 150 10.39 5.37 -10.78
CA SER A 150 10.16 6.82 -10.78
C SER A 150 8.87 7.14 -10.04
N ALA A 151 8.99 7.71 -8.85
CA ALA A 151 7.82 8.13 -8.06
C ALA A 151 6.97 9.18 -8.80
N GLN A 152 7.61 10.08 -9.54
CA GLN A 152 6.91 11.07 -10.36
C GLN A 152 6.07 10.39 -11.44
N THR A 153 6.64 9.43 -12.18
CA THR A 153 5.91 8.69 -13.21
C THR A 153 4.74 7.92 -12.62
N ILE A 154 4.93 7.25 -11.48
CA ILE A 154 3.87 6.52 -10.78
C ILE A 154 2.70 7.46 -10.42
N LEU A 155 2.99 8.61 -9.80
CA LEU A 155 1.97 9.56 -9.38
C LEU A 155 1.21 10.18 -10.58
N ILE A 156 1.93 10.55 -11.64
CA ILE A 156 1.33 11.07 -12.87
C ILE A 156 0.43 10.01 -13.53
N SER A 157 0.88 8.76 -13.64
CA SER A 157 0.07 7.67 -14.19
C SER A 157 -1.21 7.43 -13.38
N LEU A 158 -1.18 7.69 -12.07
CA LEU A 158 -2.32 7.59 -11.18
C LEU A 158 -3.23 8.84 -11.19
N GLY A 159 -2.93 9.84 -12.02
CA GLY A 159 -3.70 11.09 -12.09
C GLY A 159 -3.53 11.98 -10.86
N VAL A 160 -2.52 11.72 -10.03
CA VAL A 160 -2.20 12.51 -8.84
C VAL A 160 -1.21 13.60 -9.24
N ASN A 161 -1.75 14.72 -9.69
CA ASN A 161 -0.99 15.92 -10.02
C ASN A 161 -0.90 16.84 -8.77
N ARG A 162 0.19 17.61 -8.69
CA ARG A 162 0.50 18.52 -7.58
C ARG A 162 -0.65 19.47 -7.25
#